data_AF-A0A5C3KXY1-F1
#
_entry.id   AF-A0A5C3KXY1-F1
#
_cell.length_a   1.000
_cell.length_b   1.000
_cell.length_c   1.000
_cell.angle_alpha   90.00
_cell.angle_beta   90.00
_cell.angle_gamma   90.00
#
_symmetry.space_group_name_H-M   'P 1'
#
loop_
_entity.id
_entity.type
_entity.pdbx_description
1 polymer ?
#
loop_
_entity_poly.entity_id
_entity_poly.type
_entity_poly.pdbx_seq_one_letter_code
_entity_poly.pdbx_strand_id
1 'polypeptide(L)'
;MPRLKGSKRSKGKSQKSGADEFSVPTEEQWEEMKTYSSFIVGEDNEFMRGQIATVLPNGHSPGSDIQQHEYWVGKIKGIRAFENAEDDTNDVWVKVQWYYDAKDVAGVIKSFDTKSTGKYERFLSSEHHDFVNPEAFNEIVTVTDLRDEDPEQPYIGNDQFYMRYAIERQARRLKPKPENTCICHKPYVPHDETTVMHFCPRPTCRKWFHQVCLINNKSAKSCSQQARGLRLLATSPDDEEPESLHDKIPMPPSKRTRRASLQYEKAAESDETDSAVSFALAAMPIRLVFVAQQPIVRGASYEKGGVSGNVKAVVAARRLVYNSLAGKGIPEDWEDMVLGQISPITLDDCLVKIKRKRVLPSLLCPDCHSAI
;
A
#
# COMPACT_ATOMS: atom_id res chain seq x y z
N MET A 1 30.88 -43.03 -14.46
CA MET A 1 31.52 -42.34 -13.32
C MET A 1 30.78 -42.69 -12.03
N PRO A 2 31.48 -42.79 -10.88
CA PRO A 2 31.26 -43.85 -9.90
C PRO A 2 30.23 -43.54 -8.81
N ARG A 3 29.56 -44.61 -8.36
CA ARG A 3 28.71 -44.67 -7.16
C ARG A 3 29.55 -44.46 -5.90
N LEU A 4 29.24 -43.43 -5.12
CA LEU A 4 29.78 -43.26 -3.77
C LEU A 4 28.99 -44.11 -2.78
N LYS A 5 29.70 -45.05 -2.13
CA LYS A 5 29.26 -45.80 -0.96
C LYS A 5 29.65 -45.05 0.31
N GLY A 6 28.71 -44.99 1.26
CA GLY A 6 28.95 -45.20 2.68
C GLY A 6 29.29 -43.99 3.55
N SER A 7 28.44 -43.72 4.54
CA SER A 7 28.89 -43.48 5.92
C SER A 7 27.74 -43.76 6.89
N LYS A 8 27.88 -44.81 7.70
CA LYS A 8 27.01 -45.09 8.86
C LYS A 8 27.46 -44.16 10.00
N ARG A 9 26.68 -43.12 10.30
CA ARG A 9 26.86 -42.29 11.50
C ARG A 9 26.43 -43.07 12.74
N SER A 10 27.35 -43.22 13.68
CA SER A 10 27.09 -43.72 15.03
C SER A 10 26.22 -42.72 15.81
N LYS A 11 25.15 -43.23 16.44
CA LYS A 11 24.31 -42.45 17.36
C LYS A 11 25.04 -42.31 18.70
N GLY A 12 25.66 -41.16 18.93
CA GLY A 12 26.08 -40.75 20.26
C GLY A 12 24.83 -40.40 21.10
N LYS A 13 24.66 -41.11 22.21
CA LYS A 13 23.63 -40.82 23.23
C LYS A 13 24.07 -39.54 23.96
N SER A 14 23.48 -38.40 23.60
CA SER A 14 23.60 -37.16 24.35
C SER A 14 22.83 -37.29 25.65
N GLN A 15 23.52 -37.14 26.80
CA GLN A 15 22.90 -37.00 28.10
C GLN A 15 22.00 -35.74 28.11
N LYS A 16 20.72 -35.91 28.44
CA LYS A 16 19.80 -34.82 28.76
C LYS A 16 20.27 -34.18 30.08
N SER A 17 20.81 -32.97 30.01
CA SER A 17 20.87 -32.07 31.16
C SER A 17 19.48 -31.49 31.38
N GLY A 18 18.96 -31.58 32.61
CA GLY A 18 17.65 -31.05 33.01
C GLY A 18 17.63 -29.53 32.96
N ALA A 19 17.30 -29.00 31.78
CA ALA A 19 16.70 -27.69 31.61
C ALA A 19 15.19 -27.94 31.42
N ASP A 20 14.35 -27.21 32.16
CA ASP A 20 12.90 -27.28 32.08
C ASP A 20 12.43 -27.36 30.63
N GLU A 21 11.91 -28.54 30.28
CA GLU A 21 11.44 -28.89 28.96
C GLU A 21 10.03 -28.29 28.83
N PHE A 22 9.93 -26.96 28.65
CA PHE A 22 8.69 -26.31 28.23
C PHE A 22 8.28 -26.92 26.89
N SER A 23 7.45 -27.97 26.95
CA SER A 23 6.96 -28.64 25.77
C SER A 23 5.87 -27.79 25.14
N VAL A 24 6.09 -27.38 23.89
CA VAL A 24 5.09 -26.68 23.09
C VAL A 24 3.76 -27.46 23.16
N PRO A 25 2.63 -26.81 23.51
CA PRO A 25 1.35 -27.49 23.66
C PRO A 25 0.90 -28.19 22.39
N THR A 26 0.22 -29.33 22.53
CA THR A 26 -0.54 -29.94 21.44
C THR A 26 -1.86 -29.18 21.20
N GLU A 27 -2.51 -29.41 20.06
CA GLU A 27 -3.84 -28.82 19.81
C GLU A 27 -4.89 -29.31 20.82
N GLU A 28 -4.81 -30.55 21.28
CA GLU A 28 -5.71 -31.10 22.31
C GLU A 28 -5.50 -30.39 23.65
N GLN A 29 -4.24 -30.26 24.08
CA GLN A 29 -3.84 -29.52 25.27
C GLN A 29 -4.31 -28.06 25.19
N TRP A 30 -4.08 -27.40 24.05
CA TRP A 30 -4.51 -26.04 23.81
C TRP A 30 -6.02 -25.87 24.01
N GLU A 31 -6.84 -26.82 23.53
CA GLU A 31 -8.29 -26.73 23.69
C GLU A 31 -8.76 -26.83 25.15
N GLU A 32 -7.99 -27.49 26.01
CA GLU A 32 -8.27 -27.60 27.45
C GLU A 32 -7.80 -26.39 28.25
N MET A 33 -6.84 -25.61 27.74
CA MET A 33 -6.30 -24.43 28.42
C MET A 33 -7.33 -23.30 28.57
N LYS A 34 -7.22 -22.52 29.66
CA LYS A 34 -8.07 -21.38 29.92
C LYS A 34 -7.78 -20.24 28.94
N THR A 35 -8.83 -19.58 28.47
CA THR A 35 -8.72 -18.50 27.47
C THR A 35 -8.55 -17.13 28.11
N TYR A 36 -7.75 -16.28 27.46
CA TYR A 36 -7.47 -14.91 27.87
C TYR A 36 -7.65 -13.94 26.68
N SER A 37 -7.92 -12.66 26.97
CA SER A 37 -8.08 -11.61 25.96
C SER A 37 -6.76 -10.93 25.59
N SER A 38 -5.83 -10.84 26.55
CA SER A 38 -4.55 -10.17 26.42
C SER A 38 -3.46 -10.81 27.28
N PHE A 39 -2.21 -10.46 27.01
CA PHE A 39 -1.03 -10.76 27.84
C PHE A 39 -0.07 -9.57 27.82
N ILE A 40 0.84 -9.49 28.78
CA ILE A 40 1.83 -8.41 28.90
C ILE A 40 3.24 -8.99 28.77
N VAL A 41 4.12 -8.32 28.03
CA VAL A 41 5.55 -8.66 27.92
C VAL A 41 6.38 -7.50 28.44
N GLY A 42 7.26 -7.78 29.40
CA GLY A 42 8.00 -6.74 30.11
C GLY A 42 7.09 -5.92 31.03
N GLU A 43 7.31 -4.61 31.12
CA GLU A 43 6.58 -3.75 32.06
C GLU A 43 5.24 -3.26 31.49
N ASP A 44 5.17 -2.90 30.20
CA ASP A 44 4.00 -2.18 29.65
C ASP A 44 3.52 -2.63 28.26
N ASN A 45 4.12 -3.66 27.63
CA ASN A 45 3.71 -4.07 26.29
C ASN A 45 2.55 -5.06 26.36
N GLU A 46 1.32 -4.54 26.35
CA GLU A 46 0.10 -5.35 26.26
C GLU A 46 -0.21 -5.78 24.82
N PHE A 47 -0.44 -7.08 24.63
CA PHE A 47 -0.83 -7.68 23.36
C PHE A 47 -2.22 -8.30 23.47
N MET A 48 -3.05 -8.10 22.46
CA MET A 48 -4.45 -8.54 22.42
C MET A 48 -4.73 -9.46 21.24
N ARG A 49 -5.74 -10.31 21.39
CA ARG A 49 -6.25 -11.15 20.29
C ARG A 49 -6.62 -10.31 19.07
N GLY A 50 -6.20 -10.76 17.89
CA GLY A 50 -6.49 -10.11 16.60
C GLY A 50 -5.44 -9.10 16.15
N GLN A 51 -4.58 -8.62 17.05
CA GLN A 51 -3.44 -7.77 16.71
C GLN A 51 -2.39 -8.54 15.91
N ILE A 52 -1.55 -7.79 15.19
CA ILE A 52 -0.40 -8.31 14.47
C ILE A 52 0.84 -7.82 15.21
N ALA A 53 1.79 -8.72 15.42
CA ALA A 53 3.00 -8.42 16.17
C ALA A 53 4.23 -9.01 15.49
N THR A 54 5.39 -8.43 15.80
CA THR A 54 6.67 -9.01 15.46
C THR A 54 7.10 -10.02 16.52
N VAL A 55 7.72 -11.11 16.07
CA VAL A 55 8.21 -12.22 16.90
C VAL A 55 9.68 -12.43 16.61
N LEU A 56 10.46 -12.56 17.66
CA LEU A 56 11.91 -12.72 17.60
C LEU A 56 12.29 -14.02 16.84
N PRO A 57 13.19 -13.95 15.83
CA PRO A 57 13.66 -15.14 15.15
C PRO A 57 14.48 -16.06 16.05
N ASN A 58 14.42 -17.36 15.76
CA ASN A 58 15.20 -18.36 16.49
C ASN A 58 16.71 -18.03 16.41
N GLY A 59 17.41 -18.18 17.53
CA GLY A 59 18.84 -17.90 17.65
C GLY A 59 19.17 -16.44 17.97
N HIS A 60 18.17 -15.57 18.09
CA HIS A 60 18.33 -14.21 18.59
C HIS A 60 17.83 -14.09 20.02
N SER A 61 18.44 -13.18 20.78
CA SER A 61 18.01 -12.83 22.13
C SER A 61 17.27 -11.49 22.12
N PRO A 62 16.31 -11.25 23.04
CA PRO A 62 15.68 -9.94 23.20
C PRO A 62 16.72 -8.83 23.31
N GLY A 63 16.52 -7.72 22.60
CA GLY A 63 17.46 -6.59 22.56
C GLY A 63 18.60 -6.72 21.55
N SER A 64 18.64 -7.78 20.72
CA SER A 64 19.56 -7.87 19.59
C SER A 64 19.27 -6.76 18.56
N ASP A 65 20.32 -6.16 17.99
CA ASP A 65 20.21 -5.19 16.89
C ASP A 65 19.86 -5.92 15.58
N ILE A 66 18.58 -6.19 15.38
CA ILE A 66 18.02 -6.75 14.15
C ILE A 66 17.04 -5.76 13.54
N GLN A 67 17.05 -5.68 12.21
CA GLN A 67 16.17 -4.74 11.53
C GLN A 67 14.73 -5.22 11.62
N GLN A 68 13.78 -4.30 11.70
CA GLN A 68 12.36 -4.64 11.91
C GLN A 68 11.84 -5.66 10.88
N HIS A 69 12.25 -5.56 9.61
CA HIS A 69 11.84 -6.49 8.57
C HIS A 69 12.48 -7.89 8.65
N GLU A 70 13.38 -8.14 9.60
CA GLU A 70 13.98 -9.45 9.85
C GLU A 70 13.21 -10.24 10.92
N TYR A 71 12.34 -9.59 11.68
CA TYR A 71 11.43 -10.27 12.61
C TYR A 71 10.39 -11.10 11.84
N TRP A 72 9.98 -12.20 12.47
CA TRP A 72 8.76 -12.89 12.07
C TRP A 72 7.56 -12.00 12.33
N VAL A 73 6.53 -12.11 11.50
CA VAL A 73 5.29 -11.34 11.68
C VAL A 73 4.14 -12.33 11.85
N GLY A 74 3.37 -12.18 12.93
CA GLY A 74 2.29 -13.10 13.28
C GLY A 74 1.03 -12.36 13.69
N LYS A 75 -0.14 -12.85 13.27
CA LYS A 75 -1.44 -12.42 13.79
C LYS A 75 -1.83 -13.27 14.99
N ILE A 76 -2.10 -12.63 16.12
CA ILE A 76 -2.53 -13.31 17.35
C ILE A 76 -3.93 -13.87 17.16
N LYS A 77 -4.08 -15.20 17.17
CA LYS A 77 -5.37 -15.90 16.99
C LYS A 77 -6.02 -16.28 18.30
N GLY A 78 -5.24 -16.58 19.32
CA GLY A 78 -5.72 -16.91 20.65
C GLY A 78 -4.61 -16.86 21.68
N ILE A 79 -4.99 -16.62 22.93
CA ILE A 79 -4.11 -16.53 24.09
C ILE A 79 -4.71 -17.46 25.13
N ARG A 80 -3.92 -18.42 25.62
CA ARG A 80 -4.38 -19.38 26.62
C ARG A 80 -3.28 -19.67 27.64
N ALA A 81 -3.67 -20.14 28.82
CA ALA A 81 -2.70 -20.55 29.84
C ALA A 81 -3.11 -21.84 30.58
N PHE A 82 -2.10 -22.60 31.03
CA PHE A 82 -2.28 -23.57 32.11
C PHE A 82 -2.21 -22.84 33.45
N GLU A 83 -3.21 -23.03 34.30
CA GLU A 83 -3.20 -22.49 35.66
C GLU A 83 -2.50 -23.49 36.58
N ASN A 84 -1.38 -23.10 37.16
CA ASN A 84 -0.68 -23.91 38.15
C ASN A 84 -1.17 -23.53 39.55
N ALA A 85 -2.02 -24.38 40.12
CA ALA A 85 -2.61 -24.13 41.44
C ALA A 85 -1.59 -24.15 42.59
N GLU A 86 -0.40 -24.72 42.38
CA GLU A 86 0.62 -24.89 43.43
C GLU A 86 1.44 -23.61 43.67
N ASP A 87 1.69 -22.81 42.63
CA ASP A 87 2.56 -21.63 42.69
C ASP A 87 1.90 -20.34 42.20
N ASP A 88 0.60 -20.38 41.87
CA ASP A 88 -0.17 -19.24 41.33
C ASP A 88 0.47 -18.64 40.06
N THR A 89 1.19 -19.48 39.30
CA THR A 89 1.77 -19.10 38.01
C THR A 89 0.90 -19.59 36.84
N ASN A 90 1.00 -18.89 35.72
CA ASN A 90 0.32 -19.24 34.48
C ASN A 90 1.36 -19.54 33.41
N ASP A 91 1.32 -20.73 32.82
CA ASP A 91 2.11 -21.04 31.63
C ASP A 91 1.33 -20.59 30.39
N VAL A 92 1.66 -19.39 29.91
CA VAL A 92 0.92 -18.68 28.86
C VAL A 92 1.48 -19.05 27.49
N TRP A 93 0.59 -19.37 26.56
CA TRP A 93 0.91 -19.65 25.16
C TRP A 93 0.05 -18.83 24.20
N VAL A 94 0.63 -18.47 23.06
CA VAL A 94 -0.03 -17.66 22.05
C VAL A 94 -0.10 -18.42 20.73
N LYS A 95 -1.32 -18.66 20.23
CA LYS A 95 -1.53 -19.23 18.90
C LYS A 95 -1.45 -18.12 17.87
N VAL A 96 -0.48 -18.21 16.95
CA VAL A 96 -0.24 -17.19 15.91
C VAL A 96 -0.55 -17.73 14.53
N GLN A 97 -1.02 -16.88 13.63
CA GLN A 97 -1.07 -17.14 12.19
C GLN A 97 0.05 -16.37 11.50
N TRP A 98 0.90 -17.07 10.77
CA TRP A 98 2.13 -16.48 10.24
C TRP A 98 1.93 -15.66 8.96
N TYR A 99 2.67 -14.56 8.89
CA TYR A 99 2.97 -13.82 7.67
C TYR A 99 4.37 -14.19 7.19
N TYR A 100 4.47 -14.67 5.96
CA TYR A 100 5.72 -15.11 5.36
C TYR A 100 6.45 -13.96 4.69
N ASP A 101 7.78 -14.02 4.68
CA ASP A 101 8.60 -13.16 3.83
C ASP A 101 8.77 -13.75 2.42
N ALA A 102 9.55 -13.07 1.56
CA ALA A 102 9.82 -13.56 0.20
C ALA A 102 10.54 -14.92 0.17
N LYS A 103 11.46 -15.17 1.11
CA LYS A 103 12.28 -16.39 1.17
C LYS A 103 11.44 -17.59 1.61
N ASP A 104 10.56 -17.38 2.58
CA ASP A 104 9.60 -18.38 3.05
C ASP A 104 8.66 -18.82 1.92
N VAL A 105 8.12 -17.84 1.17
CA VAL A 105 7.28 -18.11 0.00
C VAL A 105 8.06 -18.88 -1.06
N ALA A 106 9.31 -18.53 -1.35
CA ALA A 106 10.15 -19.26 -2.30
C ALA A 106 10.44 -20.71 -1.83
N GLY A 107 10.48 -20.96 -0.53
CA GLY A 107 10.58 -22.30 0.06
C GLY A 107 9.35 -23.17 -0.23
N VAL A 108 8.18 -22.56 -0.39
CA VAL A 108 6.91 -23.24 -0.72
C VAL A 108 6.66 -23.30 -2.24
N ILE A 109 6.86 -22.18 -2.93
CA ILE A 109 6.62 -21.97 -4.36
C ILE A 109 7.98 -21.75 -5.03
N LYS A 110 8.59 -22.83 -5.55
CA LYS A 110 9.94 -22.80 -6.13
C LYS A 110 10.14 -21.82 -7.29
N SER A 111 9.07 -21.46 -8.00
CA SER A 111 9.10 -20.52 -9.13
C SER A 111 8.85 -19.07 -8.70
N PHE A 112 8.74 -18.79 -7.41
CA PHE A 112 8.48 -17.45 -6.90
C PHE A 112 9.71 -16.55 -7.06
N ASP A 113 9.51 -15.33 -7.56
CA ASP A 113 10.58 -14.36 -7.74
C ASP A 113 10.72 -13.47 -6.51
N THR A 114 11.76 -13.70 -5.72
CA THR A 114 12.04 -12.91 -4.52
C THR A 114 12.53 -11.49 -4.83
N LYS A 115 13.02 -11.22 -6.05
CA LYS A 115 13.58 -9.91 -6.41
C LYS A 115 12.52 -8.84 -6.63
N SER A 116 11.29 -9.24 -6.97
CA SER A 116 10.16 -8.32 -7.15
C SER A 116 9.36 -8.05 -5.87
N THR A 117 9.87 -8.55 -4.73
CA THR A 117 9.20 -8.46 -3.42
C THR A 117 9.90 -7.42 -2.53
N GLY A 118 9.14 -6.54 -1.90
CA GLY A 118 9.71 -5.56 -0.95
C GLY A 118 10.20 -6.21 0.34
N LYS A 119 11.16 -5.58 1.03
CA LYS A 119 11.72 -6.09 2.30
C LYS A 119 10.64 -6.23 3.40
N TYR A 120 9.72 -5.28 3.44
CA TYR A 120 8.59 -5.23 4.37
C TYR A 120 7.32 -5.87 3.79
N GLU A 121 7.40 -6.49 2.61
CA GLU A 121 6.27 -7.22 2.06
C GLU A 121 6.09 -8.54 2.81
N ARG A 122 4.83 -8.85 3.09
CA ARG A 122 4.41 -10.01 3.86
C ARG A 122 3.28 -10.76 3.15
N PHE A 123 3.24 -12.08 3.35
CA PHE A 123 2.25 -12.97 2.76
C PHE A 123 1.50 -13.72 3.85
N LEU A 124 0.24 -13.36 4.07
CA LEU A 124 -0.56 -14.04 5.09
C LEU A 124 -0.75 -15.52 4.71
N SER A 125 -0.31 -16.44 5.56
CA SER A 125 -0.53 -17.86 5.35
C SER A 125 -1.97 -18.23 5.69
N SER A 126 -2.70 -18.89 4.79
CA SER A 126 -4.07 -19.33 5.05
C SER A 126 -4.20 -20.37 6.17
N GLU A 127 -3.14 -21.17 6.38
CA GLU A 127 -3.22 -22.40 7.17
C GLU A 127 -2.14 -22.52 8.23
N HIS A 128 -1.02 -21.81 8.10
CA HIS A 128 0.11 -21.99 9.00
C HIS A 128 -0.11 -21.27 10.33
N HIS A 129 -0.41 -22.07 11.35
CA HIS A 129 -0.49 -21.64 12.73
C HIS A 129 0.60 -22.34 13.55
N ASP A 130 1.05 -21.68 14.60
CA ASP A 130 2.00 -22.23 15.56
C ASP A 130 1.75 -21.66 16.96
N PHE A 131 2.36 -22.27 17.98
CA PHE A 131 2.33 -21.80 19.35
C PHE A 131 3.64 -21.12 19.71
N VAL A 132 3.54 -19.89 20.21
CA VAL A 132 4.69 -19.05 20.54
C VAL A 132 4.60 -18.64 22.00
N ASN A 133 5.73 -18.69 22.68
CA ASN A 133 5.85 -18.18 24.05
C ASN A 133 5.75 -16.64 24.03
N PRO A 134 4.97 -16.01 24.93
CA PRO A 134 4.83 -14.55 25.03
C PRO A 134 6.14 -13.77 25.03
N GLU A 135 7.21 -14.30 25.63
CA GLU A 135 8.52 -13.62 25.73
C GLU A 135 9.20 -13.41 24.37
N ALA A 136 8.75 -14.11 23.32
CA ALA A 136 9.27 -13.93 21.97
C ALA A 136 8.64 -12.74 21.23
N PHE A 137 7.57 -12.13 21.75
CA PHE A 137 6.91 -10.99 21.13
C PHE A 137 7.70 -9.70 21.40
N ASN A 138 7.83 -8.86 20.36
CA ASN A 138 8.60 -7.62 20.44
C ASN A 138 7.71 -6.37 20.41
N GLU A 139 6.93 -6.17 19.35
CA GLU A 139 6.06 -4.99 19.22
C GLU A 139 4.79 -5.29 18.39
N ILE A 140 3.76 -4.48 18.61
CA ILE A 140 2.55 -4.47 17.76
C ILE A 140 2.86 -3.70 16.48
N VAL A 141 2.54 -4.29 15.34
CA VAL A 141 2.74 -3.69 14.02
C VAL A 141 1.45 -3.71 13.21
N THR A 142 1.37 -2.84 12.21
CA THR A 142 0.30 -2.87 11.21
C THR A 142 0.83 -3.46 9.92
N VAL A 143 0.08 -4.38 9.32
CA VAL A 143 0.33 -4.87 7.96
C VAL A 143 -0.78 -4.34 7.07
N THR A 144 -0.47 -3.35 6.23
CA THR A 144 -1.47 -2.69 5.38
C THR A 144 -1.67 -3.45 4.07
N ASP A 145 -2.92 -3.61 3.64
CA ASP A 145 -3.21 -4.16 2.32
C ASP A 145 -2.86 -3.13 1.23
N LEU A 146 -2.03 -3.54 0.26
CA LEU A 146 -1.73 -2.77 -0.95
C LEU A 146 -2.62 -3.27 -2.09
N ARG A 147 -3.62 -2.47 -2.43
CA ARG A 147 -4.60 -2.70 -3.50
C ARG A 147 -4.33 -1.73 -4.64
N ASP A 148 -3.90 -2.26 -5.78
CA ASP A 148 -3.45 -1.45 -6.92
C ASP A 148 -4.58 -0.64 -7.56
N GLU A 149 -5.80 -1.15 -7.47
CA GLU A 149 -7.02 -0.59 -8.05
C GLU A 149 -7.76 0.39 -7.13
N ASP A 150 -7.32 0.54 -5.88
CA ASP A 150 -8.01 1.39 -4.89
C ASP A 150 -7.53 2.85 -4.99
N PRO A 151 -8.38 3.80 -5.46
CA PRO A 151 -8.01 5.20 -5.49
C PRO A 151 -7.89 5.82 -4.09
N GLU A 152 -8.39 5.13 -3.05
CA GLU A 152 -8.28 5.53 -1.64
C GLU A 152 -7.17 4.77 -0.89
N GLN A 153 -6.26 4.09 -1.60
CA GLN A 153 -5.16 3.34 -1.01
C GLN A 153 -4.40 4.22 0.01
N PRO A 154 -4.40 3.85 1.32
CA PRO A 154 -3.68 4.59 2.34
C PRO A 154 -2.18 4.66 2.03
N TYR A 155 -1.54 5.73 2.53
CA TYR A 155 -0.09 5.86 2.45
C TYR A 155 0.60 4.71 3.17
N ILE A 156 1.53 4.05 2.48
CA ILE A 156 2.39 3.00 3.02
C ILE A 156 3.84 3.48 2.89
N GLY A 157 4.51 3.67 4.02
CA GLY A 157 5.93 4.03 4.10
C GLY A 157 6.87 2.92 3.61
N ASN A 158 8.13 3.28 3.32
CA ASN A 158 9.14 2.32 2.85
C ASN A 158 9.57 1.30 3.92
N ASP A 159 9.31 1.61 5.17
CA ASP A 159 9.64 0.89 6.40
C ASP A 159 8.39 0.31 7.09
N GLN A 160 7.25 0.31 6.41
CA GLN A 160 6.01 -0.25 6.95
C GLN A 160 5.70 -1.61 6.34
N PHE A 161 5.21 -2.53 7.16
CA PHE A 161 4.74 -3.82 6.67
C PHE A 161 3.50 -3.65 5.80
N TYR A 162 3.48 -4.37 4.69
CA TYR A 162 2.33 -4.40 3.80
C TYR A 162 2.16 -5.79 3.18
N MET A 163 0.98 -6.04 2.64
CA MET A 163 0.71 -7.27 1.90
C MET A 163 -0.08 -6.99 0.63
N ARG A 164 0.23 -7.76 -0.43
CA ARG A 164 -0.56 -7.80 -1.68
C ARG A 164 -1.34 -9.10 -1.82
N TYR A 165 -0.77 -10.18 -1.28
CA TYR A 165 -1.24 -11.53 -1.51
C TYR A 165 -1.20 -12.34 -0.20
N ALA A 166 -2.17 -13.22 -0.04
CA ALA A 166 -2.11 -14.35 0.86
C ALA A 166 -1.44 -15.55 0.16
N ILE A 167 -0.85 -16.46 0.92
CA ILE A 167 -0.30 -17.72 0.43
C ILE A 167 -1.15 -18.90 0.91
N GLU A 168 -1.58 -19.73 -0.05
CA GLU A 168 -2.14 -21.05 0.23
C GLU A 168 -1.04 -22.09 0.19
N ARG A 169 -0.51 -22.46 1.35
CA ARG A 169 0.71 -23.26 1.45
C ARG A 169 0.55 -24.65 0.86
N GLN A 170 -0.57 -25.34 1.13
CA GLN A 170 -0.85 -26.66 0.56
C GLN A 170 -1.05 -26.60 -0.97
N ALA A 171 -1.81 -25.62 -1.46
CA ALA A 171 -2.05 -25.42 -2.88
C ALA A 171 -0.86 -24.78 -3.64
N ARG A 172 0.16 -24.30 -2.91
CA ARG A 172 1.36 -23.63 -3.43
C ARG A 172 1.05 -22.49 -4.40
N ARG A 173 0.08 -21.66 -4.05
CA ARG A 173 -0.35 -20.52 -4.87
C ARG A 173 -0.64 -19.28 -4.04
N LEU A 174 -0.57 -18.14 -4.70
CA LEU A 174 -0.91 -16.84 -4.11
C LEU A 174 -2.37 -16.47 -4.40
N LYS A 175 -2.98 -15.72 -3.48
CA LYS A 175 -4.35 -15.19 -3.59
C LYS A 175 -4.40 -13.69 -3.23
N PRO A 176 -4.96 -12.82 -4.08
CA PRO A 176 -5.36 -13.12 -5.46
C PRO A 176 -4.16 -13.56 -6.32
N LYS A 177 -4.43 -14.08 -7.51
CA LYS A 177 -3.36 -14.35 -8.47
C LYS A 177 -2.67 -13.02 -8.77
N PRO A 178 -1.32 -12.93 -8.76
CA PRO A 178 -0.63 -11.71 -9.10
C PRO A 178 -1.05 -11.21 -10.50
N GLU A 179 -1.64 -10.03 -10.54
CA GLU A 179 -2.02 -9.34 -11.77
C GLU A 179 -1.04 -8.19 -12.03
N ASN A 180 -0.62 -8.06 -13.28
CA ASN A 180 0.28 -6.99 -13.70
C ASN A 180 -0.51 -5.96 -14.48
N THR A 181 -0.61 -4.75 -13.92
CA THR A 181 -1.48 -3.68 -14.45
C THR A 181 -0.86 -2.94 -15.64
N CYS A 182 0.47 -2.91 -15.76
CA CYS A 182 1.16 -2.23 -16.84
C CYS A 182 1.15 -3.05 -18.14
N ILE A 183 1.22 -2.37 -19.29
CA ILE A 183 1.34 -2.97 -20.64
C ILE A 183 2.54 -3.91 -20.86
N CYS A 184 3.58 -3.86 -20.01
CA CYS A 184 4.71 -4.78 -20.09
C CYS A 184 4.49 -6.08 -19.30
N HIS A 185 3.36 -6.20 -18.60
CA HIS A 185 3.00 -7.31 -17.73
C HIS A 185 4.08 -7.66 -16.70
N LYS A 186 4.85 -6.67 -16.24
CA LYS A 186 5.77 -6.82 -15.10
C LYS A 186 5.12 -6.30 -13.82
N PRO A 187 5.38 -6.93 -12.66
CA PRO A 187 4.85 -6.47 -11.39
C PRO A 187 5.52 -5.17 -10.96
N TYR A 188 4.85 -4.43 -10.08
CA TYR A 188 5.44 -3.32 -9.37
C TYR A 188 6.50 -3.83 -8.37
N VAL A 189 7.69 -3.21 -8.39
CA VAL A 189 8.79 -3.47 -7.47
C VAL A 189 9.08 -2.20 -6.68
N PRO A 190 8.66 -2.11 -5.40
CA PRO A 190 8.69 -0.85 -4.66
C PRO A 190 10.07 -0.26 -4.44
N HIS A 191 11.09 -1.12 -4.33
CA HIS A 191 12.46 -0.74 -4.01
C HIS A 191 13.35 -0.50 -5.25
N ASP A 192 12.80 -0.61 -6.46
CA ASP A 192 13.54 -0.31 -7.69
C ASP A 192 13.59 1.20 -7.93
N GLU A 193 14.74 1.80 -7.66
CA GLU A 193 15.00 3.25 -7.83
C GLU A 193 14.86 3.73 -9.28
N THR A 194 14.80 2.82 -10.25
CA THR A 194 14.63 3.16 -11.67
C THR A 194 13.16 3.18 -12.09
N THR A 195 12.28 2.60 -11.27
CA THR A 195 10.87 2.42 -11.57
C THR A 195 10.02 3.55 -10.99
N VAL A 196 9.38 4.30 -11.88
CA VAL A 196 8.26 5.20 -11.57
C VAL A 196 7.03 4.69 -12.30
N MET A 197 5.93 4.52 -11.59
CA MET A 197 4.63 4.17 -12.18
C MET A 197 3.63 5.33 -12.03
N HIS A 198 2.76 5.48 -13.02
CA HIS A 198 1.66 6.45 -13.06
C HIS A 198 0.34 5.72 -12.95
N PHE A 199 -0.59 6.22 -12.15
CA PHE A 199 -1.93 5.63 -11.98
C PHE A 199 -2.96 6.36 -12.84
N CYS A 200 -3.82 5.60 -13.51
CA CYS A 200 -5.00 6.15 -14.15
C CYS A 200 -6.20 6.09 -13.20
N PRO A 201 -6.70 7.23 -12.69
CA PRO A 201 -7.75 7.22 -11.68
C PRO A 201 -9.17 6.95 -12.22
N ARG A 202 -9.36 6.98 -13.55
CA ARG A 202 -10.66 6.70 -14.16
C ARG A 202 -11.21 5.34 -13.70
N PRO A 203 -12.48 5.22 -13.27
CA PRO A 203 -12.96 4.01 -12.63
C PRO A 203 -12.92 2.75 -13.52
N THR A 204 -13.13 2.86 -14.83
CA THR A 204 -12.96 1.74 -15.79
C THR A 204 -11.52 1.29 -15.99
N CYS A 205 -10.52 2.11 -15.64
CA CYS A 205 -9.11 1.80 -15.88
C CYS A 205 -8.41 1.33 -14.61
N ARG A 206 -8.26 2.20 -13.59
CA ARG A 206 -7.62 1.92 -12.29
C ARG A 206 -6.34 1.06 -12.38
N LYS A 207 -5.47 1.36 -13.36
CA LYS A 207 -4.22 0.64 -13.62
C LYS A 207 -3.00 1.52 -13.38
N TRP A 208 -1.90 0.86 -13.03
CA TRP A 208 -0.58 1.46 -12.94
C TRP A 208 0.26 1.15 -14.18
N PHE A 209 0.96 2.17 -14.69
CA PHE A 209 1.80 2.05 -15.86
C PHE A 209 3.21 2.55 -15.57
N HIS A 210 4.22 1.75 -15.90
CA HIS A 210 5.62 2.20 -15.85
C HIS A 210 5.81 3.40 -16.78
N GLN A 211 6.45 4.45 -16.28
CA GLN A 211 6.74 5.66 -17.06
C GLN A 211 7.49 5.33 -18.36
N VAL A 212 8.49 4.44 -18.30
CA VAL A 212 9.26 4.01 -19.47
C VAL A 212 8.36 3.33 -20.52
N CYS A 213 7.40 2.51 -20.07
CA CYS A 213 6.46 1.86 -20.96
C CYS A 213 5.51 2.85 -21.63
N LEU A 214 5.02 3.86 -20.91
CA LEU A 214 4.19 4.93 -21.47
C LEU A 214 4.93 5.74 -22.54
N ILE A 215 6.21 6.08 -22.28
CA ILE A 215 7.05 6.79 -23.25
C ILE A 215 7.26 5.94 -24.51
N ASN A 216 7.62 4.66 -24.34
CA ASN A 216 7.83 3.73 -25.44
C ASN A 216 6.55 3.50 -26.26
N ASN A 217 5.39 3.55 -25.60
CA ASN A 217 4.07 3.45 -26.22
C ASN A 217 3.56 4.79 -26.79
N LYS A 218 4.44 5.79 -26.97
CA LYS A 218 4.12 7.11 -27.54
C LYS A 218 2.98 7.84 -26.82
N SER A 219 2.80 7.57 -25.53
CA SER A 219 1.75 8.21 -24.72
C SER A 219 2.17 9.58 -24.17
N ALA A 220 3.41 10.02 -24.43
CA ALA A 220 3.88 11.34 -24.06
C ALA A 220 3.29 12.43 -24.96
N LYS A 221 2.79 13.51 -24.36
CA LYS A 221 2.29 14.71 -25.06
C LYS A 221 3.09 15.94 -24.66
N SER A 222 3.30 16.86 -25.61
CA SER A 222 3.83 18.18 -25.31
C SER A 222 2.71 19.08 -24.79
N CYS A 223 2.92 19.74 -23.65
CA CYS A 223 2.07 20.81 -23.15
C CYS A 223 2.83 21.69 -22.13
N SER A 224 2.32 22.88 -21.88
CA SER A 224 2.80 23.74 -20.80
C SER A 224 2.49 23.10 -19.43
N GLN A 225 3.21 23.52 -18.39
CA GLN A 225 2.99 23.01 -17.03
C GLN A 225 1.56 23.33 -16.52
N GLN A 226 1.05 24.53 -16.82
CA GLN A 226 -0.31 24.93 -16.45
C GLN A 226 -1.36 24.07 -17.17
N ALA A 227 -1.23 23.89 -18.49
CA ALA A 227 -2.13 23.03 -19.25
C ALA A 227 -2.04 21.57 -18.78
N ARG A 228 -0.86 21.11 -18.34
CA ARG A 228 -0.70 19.79 -17.73
C ARG A 228 -1.50 19.66 -16.43
N GLY A 229 -1.40 20.62 -15.53
CA GLY A 229 -2.13 20.61 -14.25
C GLY A 229 -3.64 20.57 -14.47
N LEU A 230 -4.17 21.40 -15.38
CA LEU A 230 -5.60 21.40 -15.73
C LEU A 230 -6.04 20.08 -16.37
N ARG A 231 -5.23 19.48 -17.25
CA ARG A 231 -5.54 18.16 -17.85
C ARG A 231 -5.57 17.04 -16.81
N LEU A 232 -4.63 17.04 -15.87
CA LEU A 232 -4.63 16.06 -14.76
C LEU A 232 -5.86 16.24 -13.88
N LEU A 233 -6.23 17.49 -13.59
CA LEU A 233 -7.42 17.83 -12.84
C LEU A 233 -8.71 17.51 -13.61
N ALA A 234 -8.71 17.46 -14.95
CA ALA A 234 -9.86 17.04 -15.74
C ALA A 234 -10.10 15.52 -15.73
N THR A 235 -9.14 14.72 -15.26
CA THR A 235 -9.31 13.27 -15.11
C THR A 235 -9.99 12.95 -13.77
N SER A 236 -11.33 12.82 -13.80
CA SER A 236 -12.13 12.48 -12.61
C SER A 236 -11.82 11.06 -12.10
N PRO A 237 -11.66 10.87 -10.78
CA PRO A 237 -11.55 9.54 -10.17
C PRO A 237 -12.91 8.83 -10.03
N ASP A 238 -14.02 9.54 -10.20
CA ASP A 238 -15.37 9.05 -9.92
C ASP A 238 -16.25 8.99 -11.19
N ASP A 239 -15.92 9.78 -12.21
CA ASP A 239 -16.69 9.87 -13.46
C ASP A 239 -15.97 9.16 -14.62
N GLU A 240 -16.74 8.44 -15.46
CA GLU A 240 -16.21 7.72 -16.61
C GLU A 240 -15.98 8.62 -17.83
N GLU A 241 -16.88 9.57 -18.04
CA GLU A 241 -16.81 10.48 -19.16
C GLU A 241 -15.81 11.60 -18.85
N PRO A 242 -14.96 12.00 -19.81
CA PRO A 242 -14.14 13.19 -19.64
C PRO A 242 -15.06 14.41 -19.62
N GLU A 243 -15.36 14.91 -18.42
CA GLU A 243 -16.11 16.15 -18.25
C GLU A 243 -15.20 17.37 -18.37
N SER A 244 -15.72 18.45 -18.95
CA SER A 244 -15.04 19.73 -18.88
C SER A 244 -15.13 20.28 -17.46
N LEU A 245 -14.02 20.78 -16.91
CA LEU A 245 -14.04 21.48 -15.62
C LEU A 245 -15.00 22.68 -15.62
N HIS A 246 -15.24 23.25 -16.80
CA HIS A 246 -16.19 24.34 -16.98
C HIS A 246 -17.63 23.89 -16.69
N ASP A 247 -18.01 22.67 -17.04
CA ASP A 247 -19.38 22.15 -16.85
C ASP A 247 -19.72 22.00 -15.36
N LYS A 248 -18.70 21.90 -14.50
CA LYS A 248 -18.87 21.86 -13.04
C LYS A 248 -19.06 23.24 -12.42
N ILE A 249 -18.80 24.34 -13.13
CA ILE A 249 -18.96 25.71 -12.61
C ILE A 249 -20.41 26.15 -12.81
N PRO A 250 -21.17 26.47 -11.73
CA PRO A 250 -22.52 26.97 -11.87
C PRO A 250 -22.50 28.34 -12.58
N MET A 251 -22.97 28.36 -13.83
CA MET A 251 -23.16 29.63 -14.53
C MET A 251 -24.33 30.38 -13.91
N PRO A 252 -24.20 31.71 -13.67
CA PRO A 252 -25.36 32.50 -13.31
C PRO A 252 -26.42 32.33 -14.40
N PRO A 253 -27.72 32.28 -14.07
CA PRO A 253 -28.77 32.07 -15.05
C PRO A 253 -28.65 33.13 -16.14
N SER A 254 -28.08 32.73 -17.27
CA SER A 254 -27.91 33.58 -18.43
C SER A 254 -29.30 34.08 -18.79
N LYS A 255 -29.50 35.41 -18.71
CA LYS A 255 -30.71 36.07 -19.21
C LYS A 255 -30.76 35.74 -20.69
N ARG A 256 -31.49 34.67 -21.02
CA ARG A 256 -31.54 33.98 -22.31
C ARG A 256 -32.00 34.97 -23.37
N THR A 257 -31.07 35.71 -23.93
CA THR A 257 -31.35 36.58 -25.07
C THR A 257 -31.41 35.63 -26.27
N ARG A 258 -32.64 35.23 -26.66
CA ARG A 258 -32.90 34.45 -27.87
C ARG A 258 -32.38 35.22 -29.08
N ARG A 259 -31.11 35.06 -29.42
CA ARG A 259 -30.60 35.38 -30.75
C ARG A 259 -30.30 34.07 -31.46
N ALA A 260 -30.98 33.88 -32.57
CA ALA A 260 -30.92 32.71 -33.41
C ALA A 260 -29.47 32.41 -33.82
N SER A 261 -29.06 31.17 -33.60
CA SER A 261 -27.77 30.61 -33.99
C SER A 261 -27.74 30.39 -35.50
N LEU A 262 -26.79 31.03 -36.17
CA LEU A 262 -26.30 30.55 -37.45
C LEU A 262 -24.77 30.46 -37.38
N GLN A 263 -24.32 29.19 -37.41
CA GLN A 263 -23.06 28.71 -37.95
C GLN A 263 -21.78 29.48 -37.57
N TYR A 264 -21.08 28.97 -36.55
CA TYR A 264 -19.64 29.15 -36.46
C TYR A 264 -18.97 27.94 -35.80
N GLU A 265 -18.88 26.84 -36.55
CA GLU A 265 -17.94 25.76 -36.25
C GLU A 265 -16.60 26.10 -36.90
N LYS A 266 -15.67 26.71 -36.16
CA LYS A 266 -14.21 26.50 -36.30
C LYS A 266 -13.38 27.36 -35.34
N ALA A 267 -12.71 26.68 -34.43
CA ALA A 267 -11.29 26.87 -34.10
C ALA A 267 -10.84 28.17 -33.41
N ALA A 268 -11.60 28.68 -32.43
CA ALA A 268 -11.11 29.68 -31.47
C ALA A 268 -11.40 29.26 -30.00
N GLU A 269 -11.27 27.96 -29.72
CA GLU A 269 -11.76 27.31 -28.49
C GLU A 269 -10.71 27.18 -27.37
N SER A 270 -9.64 28.01 -27.34
CA SER A 270 -8.48 27.68 -26.50
C SER A 270 -7.95 28.74 -25.53
N ASP A 271 -8.65 29.83 -25.24
CA ASP A 271 -8.14 30.82 -24.26
C ASP A 271 -9.21 31.40 -23.29
N GLU A 272 -10.45 31.65 -23.74
CA GLU A 272 -11.49 32.20 -22.84
C GLU A 272 -12.04 31.16 -21.85
N THR A 273 -12.18 29.90 -22.27
CA THR A 273 -12.70 28.79 -21.44
C THR A 273 -11.80 28.48 -20.25
N ASP A 274 -10.49 28.67 -20.40
CA ASP A 274 -9.51 28.50 -19.32
C ASP A 274 -9.59 29.64 -18.29
N SER A 275 -10.13 30.82 -18.66
CA SER A 275 -10.18 31.98 -17.76
C SER A 275 -11.15 31.77 -16.59
N ALA A 276 -12.35 31.25 -16.84
CA ALA A 276 -13.35 31.00 -15.80
C ALA A 276 -12.90 29.92 -14.81
N VAL A 277 -12.32 28.83 -15.33
CA VAL A 277 -11.75 27.75 -14.50
C VAL A 277 -10.57 28.27 -13.69
N SER A 278 -9.67 29.03 -14.31
CA SER A 278 -8.53 29.65 -13.62
C SER A 278 -8.98 30.57 -12.47
N PHE A 279 -9.99 31.41 -12.71
CA PHE A 279 -10.56 32.27 -11.67
C PHE A 279 -11.18 31.47 -10.52
N ALA A 280 -11.95 30.42 -10.82
CA ALA A 280 -12.55 29.56 -9.81
C ALA A 280 -11.49 28.83 -8.96
N LEU A 281 -10.42 28.32 -9.61
CA LEU A 281 -9.31 27.68 -8.90
C LEU A 281 -8.50 28.68 -8.05
N ALA A 282 -8.36 29.93 -8.50
CA ALA A 282 -7.66 30.97 -7.74
C ALA A 282 -8.38 31.36 -6.44
N ALA A 283 -9.68 31.08 -6.31
CA ALA A 283 -10.45 31.31 -5.10
C ALA A 283 -10.28 30.19 -4.04
N MET A 284 -9.65 29.07 -4.38
CA MET A 284 -9.42 27.93 -3.49
C MET A 284 -8.06 28.02 -2.78
N PRO A 285 -7.85 27.28 -1.67
CA PRO A 285 -6.54 27.16 -1.05
C PRO A 285 -5.49 26.69 -2.08
N ILE A 286 -4.42 27.48 -2.24
CA ILE A 286 -3.40 27.22 -3.27
C ILE A 286 -2.77 25.82 -3.13
N ARG A 287 -2.58 25.34 -1.89
CA ARG A 287 -2.02 24.01 -1.62
C ARG A 287 -2.95 22.88 -2.06
N LEU A 288 -4.27 23.02 -1.85
CA LEU A 288 -5.26 22.05 -2.30
C LEU A 288 -5.22 21.88 -3.82
N VAL A 289 -5.28 23.00 -4.55
CA VAL A 289 -5.21 23.01 -6.01
C VAL A 289 -3.89 22.42 -6.49
N PHE A 290 -2.78 22.77 -5.82
CA PHE A 290 -1.46 22.27 -6.19
C PHE A 290 -1.30 20.76 -6.01
N VAL A 291 -1.89 20.17 -4.95
CA VAL A 291 -1.95 18.71 -4.75
C VAL A 291 -2.87 18.06 -5.78
N ALA A 292 -4.05 18.62 -6.03
CA ALA A 292 -5.01 18.08 -7.00
C ALA A 292 -4.45 18.02 -8.44
N GLN A 293 -3.57 18.96 -8.78
CA GLN A 293 -2.88 19.04 -10.07
C GLN A 293 -1.63 18.14 -10.17
N GLN A 294 -1.23 17.43 -9.11
CA GLN A 294 -0.13 16.48 -9.20
C GLN A 294 -0.52 15.26 -10.06
N PRO A 295 0.44 14.66 -10.77
CA PRO A 295 0.26 13.31 -11.31
C PRO A 295 0.18 12.32 -10.14
N ILE A 296 -0.53 11.22 -10.35
CA ILE A 296 -0.61 10.15 -9.36
C ILE A 296 0.52 9.17 -9.64
N VAL A 297 1.51 9.10 -8.75
CA VAL A 297 2.72 8.31 -8.97
C VAL A 297 3.14 7.50 -7.74
N ARG A 298 3.87 6.41 -7.99
CA ARG A 298 4.57 5.60 -6.98
C ARG A 298 5.92 5.08 -7.50
N GLY A 299 6.76 4.58 -6.59
CA GLY A 299 8.07 3.97 -6.89
C GLY A 299 9.23 4.67 -6.19
N ALA A 300 10.34 3.95 -5.97
CA ALA A 300 11.47 4.42 -5.15
C ALA A 300 12.17 5.69 -5.68
N SER A 301 12.00 6.07 -6.95
CA SER A 301 12.51 7.36 -7.43
C SER A 301 11.75 8.56 -6.83
N TYR A 302 10.54 8.35 -6.31
CA TYR A 302 9.75 9.32 -5.56
C TYR A 302 9.97 9.09 -4.07
N GLU A 303 10.96 9.79 -3.51
CA GLU A 303 11.50 9.54 -2.17
C GLU A 303 10.44 9.62 -1.04
N LYS A 304 9.49 10.54 -1.18
CA LYS A 304 8.39 10.75 -0.23
C LYS A 304 7.13 9.95 -0.55
N GLY A 305 7.15 9.18 -1.64
CA GLY A 305 5.99 8.41 -2.09
C GLY A 305 5.78 7.10 -1.34
N GLY A 306 6.78 6.60 -0.63
CA GLY A 306 6.71 5.27 -0.01
C GLY A 306 6.40 4.17 -1.04
N VAL A 307 5.67 3.15 -0.60
CA VAL A 307 5.23 2.00 -1.41
C VAL A 307 3.97 2.34 -2.22
N SER A 308 3.01 3.06 -1.64
CA SER A 308 1.70 3.33 -2.27
C SER A 308 1.70 4.56 -3.19
N GLY A 309 2.67 5.47 -3.04
CA GLY A 309 2.67 6.75 -3.72
C GLY A 309 1.72 7.77 -3.09
N ASN A 310 1.30 8.74 -3.90
CA ASN A 310 0.43 9.86 -3.49
C ASN A 310 -1.05 9.68 -3.91
N VAL A 311 -1.49 8.47 -4.24
CA VAL A 311 -2.81 8.20 -4.86
C VAL A 311 -3.98 8.76 -4.05
N LYS A 312 -4.10 8.39 -2.77
CA LYS A 312 -5.19 8.87 -1.90
C LYS A 312 -5.22 10.40 -1.79
N ALA A 313 -4.07 11.02 -1.51
CA ALA A 313 -3.99 12.46 -1.33
C ALA A 313 -4.41 13.24 -2.58
N VAL A 314 -3.91 12.83 -3.75
CA VAL A 314 -4.27 13.49 -5.02
C VAL A 314 -5.74 13.26 -5.37
N VAL A 315 -6.26 12.04 -5.20
CA VAL A 315 -7.67 11.73 -5.46
C VAL A 315 -8.60 12.53 -4.53
N ALA A 316 -8.33 12.53 -3.23
CA ALA A 316 -9.10 13.29 -2.25
C ALA A 316 -9.07 14.80 -2.56
N ALA A 317 -7.90 15.34 -2.91
CA ALA A 317 -7.75 16.74 -3.30
C ALA A 317 -8.58 17.08 -4.55
N ARG A 318 -8.57 16.22 -5.59
CA ARG A 318 -9.38 16.41 -6.80
C ARG A 318 -10.87 16.42 -6.49
N ARG A 319 -11.35 15.50 -5.64
CA ARG A 319 -12.77 15.47 -5.21
C ARG A 319 -13.18 16.75 -4.49
N LEU A 320 -12.34 17.27 -3.61
CA LEU A 320 -12.60 18.53 -2.93
C LEU A 320 -12.64 19.71 -3.92
N VAL A 321 -11.72 19.76 -4.89
CA VAL A 321 -11.75 20.77 -5.96
C VAL A 321 -13.05 20.66 -6.75
N TYR A 322 -13.50 19.47 -7.15
CA TYR A 322 -14.77 19.32 -7.87
C TYR A 322 -15.99 19.73 -7.05
N ASN A 323 -16.03 19.36 -5.78
CA ASN A 323 -17.09 19.79 -4.87
C ASN A 323 -17.12 21.32 -4.75
N SER A 324 -15.95 21.97 -4.66
CA SER A 324 -15.85 23.42 -4.63
C SER A 324 -16.27 24.07 -5.95
N LEU A 325 -15.88 23.52 -7.11
CA LEU A 325 -16.34 24.00 -8.42
C LEU A 325 -17.86 23.92 -8.53
N ALA A 326 -18.47 22.85 -8.00
CA ALA A 326 -19.91 22.65 -7.92
C ALA A 326 -20.62 23.51 -6.84
N GLY A 327 -19.89 24.40 -6.14
CA GLY A 327 -20.46 25.34 -5.17
C GLY A 327 -20.67 24.80 -3.75
N LYS A 328 -20.14 23.61 -3.39
CA LYS A 328 -20.30 23.01 -2.05
C LYS A 328 -19.39 23.60 -0.96
N GLY A 329 -18.52 24.56 -1.30
CA GLY A 329 -17.50 25.09 -0.39
C GLY A 329 -16.36 24.09 -0.11
N ILE A 330 -15.33 24.55 0.60
CA ILE A 330 -14.19 23.73 1.04
C ILE A 330 -14.24 23.67 2.56
N PRO A 331 -14.25 22.46 3.18
CA PRO A 331 -14.21 22.31 4.63
C PRO A 331 -12.95 22.93 5.25
N GLU A 332 -13.03 23.37 6.51
CA GLU A 332 -11.85 23.94 7.22
C GLU A 332 -10.77 22.89 7.46
N ASP A 333 -11.16 21.64 7.68
CA ASP A 333 -10.33 20.45 7.92
C ASP A 333 -9.93 19.70 6.64
N TRP A 334 -9.93 20.39 5.49
CA TRP A 334 -9.65 19.76 4.20
C TRP A 334 -8.28 19.09 4.13
N GLU A 335 -7.26 19.58 4.87
CA GLU A 335 -5.93 18.96 4.90
C GLU A 335 -5.98 17.54 5.50
N ASP A 336 -6.74 17.35 6.58
CA ASP A 336 -6.95 16.06 7.23
C ASP A 336 -7.74 15.10 6.34
N MET A 337 -8.69 15.63 5.56
CA MET A 337 -9.42 14.84 4.57
C MET A 337 -8.49 14.35 3.44
N VAL A 338 -7.52 15.18 3.01
CA VAL A 338 -6.56 14.83 1.96
C VAL A 338 -5.52 13.81 2.46
N LEU A 339 -4.95 14.03 3.65
CA LEU A 339 -3.88 13.18 4.18
C LEU A 339 -4.41 11.93 4.89
N GLY A 340 -5.62 12.01 5.45
CA GLY A 340 -6.19 11.03 6.36
C GLY A 340 -5.63 11.17 7.78
N GLN A 341 -6.48 10.92 8.78
CA GLN A 341 -6.25 11.20 10.21
C GLN A 341 -5.06 10.48 10.89
N ILE A 342 -4.35 9.57 10.22
CA ILE A 342 -3.43 8.61 10.85
C ILE A 342 -2.02 8.67 10.24
N SER A 343 -1.77 9.54 9.26
CA SER A 343 -0.53 9.46 8.49
C SER A 343 0.51 10.49 8.96
N PRO A 344 1.79 10.10 9.14
CA PRO A 344 2.88 11.03 9.45
C PRO A 344 3.29 11.92 8.26
N ILE A 345 2.55 11.84 7.14
CA ILE A 345 2.86 12.60 5.93
C ILE A 345 2.29 14.01 6.01
N THR A 346 2.99 14.94 5.37
CA THR A 346 2.54 16.30 5.15
C THR A 346 2.07 16.48 3.70
N LEU A 347 1.37 17.57 3.40
CA LEU A 347 1.01 17.92 2.02
C LEU A 347 2.25 18.05 1.11
N ASP A 348 3.42 18.42 1.67
CA ASP A 348 4.65 18.55 0.89
C ASP A 348 5.22 17.19 0.46
N ASP A 349 4.95 16.14 1.23
CA ASP A 349 5.32 14.77 0.88
C ASP A 349 4.50 14.26 -0.30
N CYS A 350 3.31 14.81 -0.53
CA CYS A 350 2.41 14.47 -1.65
C CYS A 350 2.85 15.10 -2.99
N LEU A 351 3.82 16.02 -2.94
CA LEU A 351 4.34 16.71 -4.12
C LEU A 351 5.39 15.87 -4.81
N VAL A 352 5.18 15.62 -6.10
CA VAL A 352 6.01 14.68 -6.84
C VAL A 352 7.37 15.29 -7.18
N LYS A 353 8.39 14.83 -6.46
CA LYS A 353 9.80 15.17 -6.71
C LYS A 353 10.57 13.89 -7.01
N ILE A 354 10.96 13.73 -8.28
CA ILE A 354 11.70 12.54 -8.73
C ILE A 354 13.19 12.82 -8.68
N LYS A 355 13.97 11.91 -8.06
CA LYS A 355 15.43 12.02 -8.02
C LYS A 355 16.01 12.27 -9.41
N ARG A 356 16.89 13.27 -9.53
CA ARG A 356 17.63 13.63 -10.76
C ARG A 356 16.79 14.12 -11.95
N LYS A 357 15.47 14.31 -11.80
CA LYS A 357 14.61 14.86 -12.86
C LYS A 357 13.91 16.11 -12.39
N ARG A 358 13.99 17.18 -13.19
CA ARG A 358 13.32 18.46 -12.87
C ARG A 358 11.82 18.41 -13.11
N VAL A 359 11.38 17.71 -14.16
CA VAL A 359 9.96 17.68 -14.57
C VAL A 359 9.61 16.30 -15.11
N LEU A 360 8.47 15.76 -14.66
CA LEU A 360 7.87 14.57 -15.24
C LEU A 360 7.23 14.88 -16.61
N PRO A 361 7.32 14.01 -17.62
CA PRO A 361 6.62 14.22 -18.89
C PRO A 361 5.11 14.24 -18.67
N SER A 362 4.37 14.95 -19.53
CA SER A 362 2.91 14.79 -19.58
C SER A 362 2.60 13.49 -20.29
N LEU A 363 1.88 12.60 -19.62
CA LEU A 363 1.57 11.26 -20.12
C LEU A 363 0.05 11.11 -20.25
N LEU A 364 -0.35 10.22 -21.16
CA LEU A 364 -1.72 9.76 -21.26
C LEU A 364 -1.83 8.28 -20.92
N CYS A 365 -2.98 7.90 -20.37
CA CYS A 365 -3.35 6.51 -20.24
C CYS A 365 -3.49 5.87 -21.63
N PRO A 366 -2.88 4.69 -21.88
CA PRO A 366 -3.01 4.01 -23.17
C PRO A 366 -4.42 3.45 -23.41
N ASP A 367 -5.17 3.17 -22.33
CA ASP A 367 -6.48 2.52 -22.42
C ASP A 367 -7.63 3.52 -22.63
N CYS A 368 -7.61 4.66 -21.92
CA CYS A 368 -8.70 5.65 -21.96
C CYS A 368 -8.27 7.05 -22.45
N HIS A 369 -6.99 7.23 -22.80
CA HIS A 369 -6.41 8.51 -23.27
C HIS A 369 -6.54 9.71 -22.31
N SER A 370 -6.95 9.48 -21.07
CA SER A 370 -6.97 10.50 -20.01
C SER A 370 -5.55 10.87 -19.58
N ALA A 371 -5.37 12.08 -19.05
CA ALA A 371 -4.06 12.52 -18.54
C ALA A 371 -3.71 11.79 -17.23
N ILE A 372 -2.46 11.34 -17.11
CA ILE A 372 -1.90 10.65 -15.94
C ILE A 372 -0.56 11.23 -15.50
#